data_AF-A0A5C1EBJ6-F1
#
_entry.id   AF-A0A5C1EBJ6-F1
#
_cell.length_a   1.000
_cell.length_b   1.000
_cell.length_c   1.000
_cell.angle_alpha   90.00
_cell.angle_beta   90.00
_cell.angle_gamma   90.00
#
_symmetry.space_group_name_H-M   'P 1'
#
loop_
_entity.id
_entity.type
_entity.pdbx_description
1 polymer ?
#
loop_
_entity_poly.entity_id
_entity_poly.type
_entity_poly.pdbx_seq_one_letter_code
_entity_poly.pdbx_strand_id
1 'polypeptide(L)'
;MNYLAHAVLAGPDPLLRLGGLMGDFVKGPLSPAPAHLPERLTQGLRLHRAIDAYAETHPAFRASRARVSPERRRVAGIMVDLFYDHFLARGWAAWPAAPGFAAFSGNVSLAATPGAVLAPPPASAETGVAASPDHGIGTVDSGTAGIGAPTKRGCAQAAATSVADRAAPERDRPVVDLATYCTATYALFADHAALLPPRLAEVAPLMAAHDWLGSYAEAATIALALDRMAARRFSRPTPLAGGGIELLDDYDGFAADFRAFFADALDFARQWRQREGLAEGGE
;
A
#
# COMPACT_ATOMS: atom_id res chain seq x y z
N MET A 1 3.28 7.41 3.55
CA MET A 1 3.46 7.02 2.15
C MET A 1 4.48 5.91 2.11
N ASN A 2 3.95 4.69 2.08
CA ASN A 2 4.64 3.43 1.93
C ASN A 2 4.17 2.82 0.60
N TYR A 3 4.53 3.43 -0.53
CA TYR A 3 3.87 3.13 -1.81
C TYR A 3 4.20 1.73 -2.31
N LEU A 4 5.48 1.31 -2.23
CA LEU A 4 5.93 0.07 -2.84
C LEU A 4 5.40 -1.13 -2.06
N ALA A 5 5.46 -1.12 -0.73
CA ALA A 5 4.93 -2.19 0.10
C ALA A 5 3.42 -2.36 -0.09
N HIS A 6 2.63 -1.28 -0.10
CA HIS A 6 1.18 -1.39 -0.32
C HIS A 6 0.85 -1.92 -1.72
N ALA A 7 1.59 -1.51 -2.76
CA ALA A 7 1.42 -2.06 -4.09
C ALA A 7 1.72 -3.56 -4.11
N VAL A 8 2.84 -4.00 -3.51
CA VAL A 8 3.22 -5.42 -3.47
C VAL A 8 2.21 -6.25 -2.67
N LEU A 9 1.82 -5.77 -1.49
CA LEU A 9 0.89 -6.45 -0.60
C LEU A 9 -0.53 -6.54 -1.18
N ALA A 10 -0.91 -5.64 -2.09
CA ALA A 10 -2.21 -5.68 -2.77
C ALA A 10 -2.37 -6.88 -3.73
N GLY A 11 -1.27 -7.51 -4.17
CA GLY A 11 -1.29 -8.64 -5.11
C GLY A 11 -1.30 -8.20 -6.58
N PRO A 12 -1.56 -9.10 -7.54
CA PRO A 12 -1.40 -8.79 -8.97
C PRO A 12 -2.55 -7.97 -9.58
N ASP A 13 -3.72 -7.93 -8.93
CA ASP A 13 -4.87 -7.20 -9.45
C ASP A 13 -4.57 -5.70 -9.61
N PRO A 14 -4.67 -5.14 -10.84
CA PRO A 14 -4.36 -3.74 -11.11
C PRO A 14 -5.17 -2.74 -10.27
N LEU A 15 -6.46 -3.00 -10.06
CA LEU A 15 -7.34 -2.08 -9.33
C LEU A 15 -7.14 -2.19 -7.82
N LEU A 16 -6.82 -3.38 -7.29
CA LEU A 16 -6.41 -3.50 -5.89
C LEU A 16 -5.09 -2.75 -5.64
N ARG A 17 -4.10 -2.89 -6.53
CA ARG A 17 -2.82 -2.16 -6.44
C ARG A 17 -3.02 -0.65 -6.53
N LEU A 18 -3.82 -0.18 -7.49
CA LEU A 18 -4.14 1.23 -7.62
C LEU A 18 -4.83 1.77 -6.36
N GLY A 19 -5.79 1.01 -5.80
CA GLY A 19 -6.40 1.33 -4.52
C GLY A 19 -5.38 1.44 -3.38
N GLY A 20 -4.42 0.50 -3.30
CA GLY A 20 -3.29 0.56 -2.36
C GLY A 20 -2.46 1.84 -2.50
N LEU A 21 -2.10 2.22 -3.72
CA LEU A 21 -1.33 3.44 -4.00
C LEU A 21 -2.09 4.74 -3.67
N MET A 22 -3.43 4.69 -3.71
CA MET A 22 -4.32 5.82 -3.44
C MET A 22 -4.72 5.96 -1.96
N GLY A 23 -4.42 4.99 -1.10
CA GLY A 23 -4.95 4.90 0.26
C GLY A 23 -4.71 6.14 1.14
N ASP A 24 -3.54 6.74 1.02
CA ASP A 24 -3.18 7.96 1.76
C ASP A 24 -3.95 9.21 1.28
N PHE A 25 -4.51 9.18 0.05
CA PHE A 25 -5.22 10.30 -0.59
C PHE A 25 -6.74 10.22 -0.45
N VAL A 26 -7.30 9.04 -0.18
CA VAL A 26 -8.75 8.84 -0.08
C VAL A 26 -9.17 8.68 1.38
N LYS A 27 -9.89 9.68 1.89
CA LYS A 27 -10.41 9.72 3.27
C LYS A 27 -11.92 9.47 3.30
N GLY A 28 -12.43 9.11 4.48
CA GLY A 28 -13.87 8.87 4.70
C GLY A 28 -14.29 7.40 4.53
N PRO A 29 -15.60 7.11 4.67
CA PRO A 29 -16.15 5.75 4.59
C PRO A 29 -15.92 5.11 3.22
N LEU A 30 -15.73 3.79 3.21
CA LEU A 30 -15.59 2.98 1.99
C LEU A 30 -16.69 1.91 1.90
N SER A 31 -17.69 1.94 2.78
CA SER A 31 -18.84 1.04 2.77
C SER A 31 -20.11 1.87 2.94
N PRO A 32 -20.97 1.97 1.90
CA PRO A 32 -20.78 1.42 0.55
C PRO A 32 -19.61 2.09 -0.20
N ALA A 33 -19.21 1.53 -1.34
CA ALA A 33 -18.20 2.16 -2.18
C ALA A 33 -18.62 3.57 -2.63
N PRO A 34 -17.69 4.54 -2.69
CA PRO A 34 -17.97 5.84 -3.28
C PRO A 34 -18.43 5.69 -4.74
N ALA A 35 -19.51 6.38 -5.13
CA ALA A 35 -20.13 6.22 -6.45
C ALA A 35 -19.20 6.49 -7.64
N HIS A 36 -18.11 7.25 -7.44
CA HIS A 36 -17.13 7.58 -8.47
C HIS A 36 -15.96 6.58 -8.55
N LEU A 37 -15.91 5.57 -7.68
CA LEU A 37 -14.85 4.57 -7.65
C LEU A 37 -15.38 3.17 -7.95
N PRO A 38 -14.69 2.36 -8.77
CA PRO A 38 -14.99 0.95 -8.92
C PRO A 38 -14.94 0.19 -7.58
N GLU A 39 -15.78 -0.82 -7.39
CA GLU A 39 -15.78 -1.65 -6.18
C GLU A 39 -14.41 -2.31 -5.96
N ARG A 40 -13.79 -2.84 -7.03
CA ARG A 40 -12.48 -3.48 -6.96
C ARG A 40 -11.39 -2.51 -6.48
N LEU A 41 -11.40 -1.26 -6.94
CA LEU A 41 -10.49 -0.23 -6.44
C LEU A 41 -10.77 0.11 -4.98
N THR A 42 -12.05 0.22 -4.61
CA THR A 42 -12.48 0.44 -3.23
C THR A 42 -12.03 -0.67 -2.30
N GLN A 43 -12.05 -1.92 -2.74
CA GLN A 43 -11.48 -3.06 -2.00
C GLN A 43 -9.97 -2.89 -1.78
N GLY A 44 -9.23 -2.37 -2.77
CA GLY A 44 -7.81 -2.01 -2.62
C GLY A 44 -7.59 -0.93 -1.54
N LEU A 45 -8.46 0.09 -1.49
CA LEU A 45 -8.44 1.11 -0.43
C LEU A 45 -8.76 0.52 0.96
N ARG A 46 -9.66 -0.46 1.05
CA ARG A 46 -9.95 -1.17 2.31
C ARG A 46 -8.75 -2.03 2.73
N LEU A 47 -8.11 -2.71 1.79
CA LEU A 47 -6.90 -3.50 2.03
C LEU A 47 -5.74 -2.62 2.52
N HIS A 48 -5.53 -1.45 1.91
CA HIS A 48 -4.57 -0.44 2.39
C HIS A 48 -4.76 -0.17 3.89
N ARG A 49 -5.98 0.18 4.29
CA ARG A 49 -6.29 0.49 5.70
C ARG A 49 -6.16 -0.72 6.62
N ALA A 50 -6.46 -1.91 6.11
CA ALA A 50 -6.29 -3.14 6.86
C ALA A 50 -4.80 -3.45 7.11
N ILE A 51 -3.94 -3.20 6.13
CA ILE A 51 -2.48 -3.33 6.27
C ILE A 51 -1.95 -2.29 7.26
N ASP A 52 -2.37 -1.02 7.18
CA ASP A 52 -1.98 0.02 8.14
C ASP A 52 -2.35 -0.38 9.57
N ALA A 53 -3.59 -0.83 9.77
CA ALA A 53 -4.06 -1.26 11.08
C ALA A 53 -3.28 -2.48 11.59
N TYR A 54 -2.96 -3.43 10.70
CA TYR A 54 -2.15 -4.59 11.03
C TYR A 54 -0.73 -4.17 11.48
N ALA A 55 -0.07 -3.30 10.71
CA ALA A 55 1.27 -2.78 11.02
C ALA A 55 1.33 -2.12 12.40
N GLU A 56 0.37 -1.25 12.75
CA GLU A 56 0.30 -0.60 14.05
C GLU A 56 0.23 -1.58 15.25
N THR A 57 -0.26 -2.81 15.01
CA THR A 57 -0.34 -3.85 16.03
C THR A 57 0.82 -4.85 16.01
N HIS A 58 1.61 -4.88 14.94
CA HIS A 58 2.65 -5.87 14.74
C HIS A 58 3.85 -5.66 15.69
N PRO A 59 4.33 -6.69 16.41
CA PRO A 59 5.45 -6.56 17.33
C PRO A 59 6.71 -5.97 16.70
N ALA A 60 7.09 -6.42 15.50
CA ALA A 60 8.28 -5.93 14.82
C ALA A 60 8.14 -4.46 14.34
N PHE A 61 6.95 -4.03 13.92
CA PHE A 61 6.73 -2.63 13.54
C PHE A 61 6.80 -1.71 14.78
N ARG A 62 6.27 -2.17 15.91
CA ARG A 62 6.40 -1.47 17.20
C ARG A 62 7.84 -1.41 17.69
N ALA A 63 8.62 -2.48 17.50
CA ALA A 63 10.05 -2.50 17.79
C ALA A 63 10.81 -1.46 16.95
N SER A 64 10.59 -1.44 15.63
CA SER A 64 11.12 -0.39 14.73
C SER A 64 10.77 1.02 15.21
N ARG A 65 9.50 1.28 15.58
CA ARG A 65 9.11 2.60 16.10
C ARG A 65 9.80 2.97 17.42
N ALA A 66 10.18 1.98 18.22
CA ALA A 66 10.88 2.20 19.48
C ALA A 66 12.40 2.41 19.30
N ARG A 67 12.98 2.03 18.16
CA ARG A 67 14.37 2.33 17.78
C ARG A 67 14.57 3.79 17.41
N VAL A 68 13.55 4.42 16.82
CA VAL A 68 13.56 5.85 16.47
C VAL A 68 13.69 6.70 17.72
N SER A 69 14.55 7.72 17.66
CA SER A 69 14.85 8.59 18.78
C SER A 69 13.60 9.20 19.45
N PRO A 70 13.64 9.50 20.77
CA PRO A 70 12.54 10.14 21.48
C PRO A 70 12.06 11.45 20.86
N GLU A 71 12.97 12.23 20.26
CA GLU A 71 12.70 13.50 19.57
C GLU A 71 11.79 13.29 18.35
N ARG A 72 11.94 12.17 17.65
CA ARG A 72 11.19 11.84 16.43
C ARG A 72 10.03 10.88 16.66
N ARG A 73 9.77 10.47 17.90
CA ARG A 73 8.72 9.49 18.28
C ARG A 73 7.34 9.74 17.63
N ARG A 74 6.91 11.00 17.50
CA ARG A 74 5.60 11.35 16.90
C ARG A 74 5.51 11.06 15.41
N VAL A 75 6.64 11.06 14.71
CA VAL A 75 6.74 10.80 13.27
C VAL A 75 7.39 9.46 12.96
N ALA A 76 7.74 8.67 13.98
CA ALA A 76 8.41 7.37 13.84
C ALA A 76 7.68 6.43 12.88
N GLY A 77 6.34 6.39 12.90
CA GLY A 77 5.58 5.56 11.96
C GLY A 77 5.87 5.90 10.49
N ILE A 78 5.89 7.20 10.15
CA ILE A 78 6.19 7.68 8.80
C ILE A 78 7.61 7.31 8.36
N MET A 79 8.55 7.31 9.31
CA MET A 79 9.94 6.94 9.06
C MET A 79 10.05 5.43 8.79
N VAL A 80 9.50 4.61 9.69
CA VAL A 80 9.49 3.15 9.57
C VAL A 80 8.82 2.70 8.27
N ASP A 81 7.72 3.34 7.87
CA ASP A 81 7.07 3.09 6.59
C ASP A 81 8.04 3.22 5.40
N LEU A 82 8.78 4.33 5.32
CA LEU A 82 9.76 4.55 4.26
C LEU A 82 10.97 3.63 4.39
N PHE A 83 11.39 3.31 5.61
CA PHE A 83 12.48 2.37 5.84
C PHE A 83 12.10 0.98 5.33
N TYR A 84 10.84 0.57 5.49
CA TYR A 84 10.36 -0.72 5.01
C TYR A 84 10.27 -0.75 3.47
N ASP A 85 9.84 0.34 2.84
CA ASP A 85 9.94 0.51 1.37
C ASP A 85 11.40 0.40 0.89
N HIS A 86 12.35 0.95 1.65
CA HIS A 86 13.78 0.82 1.36
C HIS A 86 14.28 -0.61 1.41
N PHE A 87 14.01 -1.34 2.50
CA PHE A 87 14.46 -2.73 2.61
C PHE A 87 13.76 -3.64 1.60
N LEU A 88 12.52 -3.34 1.24
CA LEU A 88 11.80 -4.03 0.17
C LEU A 88 12.49 -3.81 -1.18
N ALA A 89 12.74 -2.55 -1.57
CA ALA A 89 13.39 -2.21 -2.83
C ALA A 89 14.83 -2.74 -2.89
N ARG A 90 15.62 -2.54 -1.82
CA ARG A 90 17.01 -2.97 -1.73
C ARG A 90 17.16 -4.49 -1.75
N GLY A 91 16.24 -5.18 -1.08
CA GLY A 91 16.19 -6.63 -0.95
C GLY A 91 15.33 -7.33 -1.99
N TRP A 92 14.92 -6.65 -3.08
CA TRP A 92 13.88 -7.13 -4.01
C TRP A 92 14.07 -8.59 -4.45
N ALA A 93 15.28 -8.96 -4.86
CA ALA A 93 15.59 -10.32 -5.34
C ALA A 93 15.51 -11.41 -4.26
N ALA A 94 15.53 -11.05 -2.98
CA ALA A 94 15.47 -11.99 -1.86
C ALA A 94 14.03 -12.32 -1.41
N TRP A 95 13.03 -11.60 -1.92
CA TRP A 95 11.63 -11.82 -1.58
C TRP A 95 11.00 -12.82 -2.58
N PRO A 96 10.72 -14.07 -2.15
CA PRO A 96 10.20 -15.07 -3.06
C PRO A 96 8.78 -14.70 -3.51
N ALA A 97 8.64 -14.42 -4.81
CA ALA A 97 7.51 -14.72 -5.68
C ALA A 97 6.08 -14.72 -5.09
N ALA A 98 5.75 -13.80 -4.16
CA ALA A 98 4.35 -13.59 -3.79
C ALA A 98 3.58 -13.21 -5.06
N PRO A 99 2.27 -13.48 -5.19
CA PRO A 99 1.58 -13.39 -6.47
C PRO A 99 1.63 -12.02 -7.20
N GLY A 100 1.99 -10.92 -6.52
CA GLY A 100 2.34 -9.63 -7.16
C GLY A 100 3.65 -9.64 -7.97
N PHE A 101 4.52 -10.63 -7.78
CA PHE A 101 5.79 -10.87 -8.47
C PHE A 101 5.68 -11.88 -9.62
N ALA A 102 4.57 -12.62 -9.73
CA ALA A 102 4.54 -13.91 -10.42
C ALA A 102 3.54 -14.01 -11.59
N ALA A 103 2.75 -12.97 -11.87
CA ALA A 103 1.83 -12.97 -13.00
C ALA A 103 1.84 -11.61 -13.71
N PHE A 104 2.79 -11.43 -14.63
CA PHE A 104 2.76 -10.34 -15.60
C PHE A 104 2.59 -10.92 -17.01
N SER A 105 1.35 -10.87 -17.51
CA SER A 105 1.02 -11.11 -18.92
C SER A 105 0.56 -9.80 -19.55
N GLY A 106 1.44 -8.79 -19.55
CA GLY A 106 1.16 -7.50 -20.19
C GLY A 106 2.23 -7.20 -21.22
N ASN A 107 1.90 -7.23 -22.51
CA ASN A 107 2.77 -6.68 -23.55
C ASN A 107 2.89 -5.15 -23.33
N VAL A 108 3.86 -4.72 -22.54
CA VAL A 108 4.24 -3.30 -22.42
C VAL A 108 5.45 -3.08 -23.31
N SER A 109 5.30 -2.20 -24.30
CA SER A 109 6.39 -1.75 -25.16
C SER A 109 7.38 -0.94 -24.32
N LEU A 110 8.52 -1.55 -23.99
CA LEU A 110 9.60 -0.95 -23.22
C LEU A 110 10.35 0.08 -24.07
N ALA A 111 10.05 1.36 -23.91
CA ALA A 111 10.98 2.43 -24.26
C ALA A 111 11.71 2.88 -22.98
N ALA A 112 12.76 2.14 -22.61
CA ALA A 112 13.64 2.52 -21.52
C ALA A 112 14.45 3.76 -21.92
N THR A 113 14.34 4.85 -21.14
CA THR A 113 15.30 5.95 -21.21
C THR A 113 16.13 5.93 -19.92
N PRO A 114 17.46 5.74 -19.99
CA PRO A 114 18.27 5.70 -18.78
C PRO A 114 18.62 7.12 -18.32
N GLY A 115 18.60 7.30 -16.99
CA GLY A 115 19.40 8.30 -16.28
C GLY A 115 18.84 9.73 -16.29
N ALA A 116 18.23 10.13 -15.18
CA ALA A 116 18.19 11.54 -14.81
C ALA A 116 18.23 11.69 -13.29
N VAL A 117 19.26 12.40 -12.84
CA VAL A 117 19.34 12.96 -11.49
C VAL A 117 18.07 13.77 -11.23
N LEU A 118 17.44 13.47 -10.09
CA LEU A 118 16.26 14.10 -9.52
C LEU A 118 16.21 15.62 -9.76
N ALA A 119 15.34 16.08 -10.66
CA ALA A 119 15.02 17.50 -10.80
C ALA A 119 14.01 17.93 -9.70
N PRO A 120 14.08 19.17 -9.19
CA PRO A 120 13.23 19.63 -8.09
C PRO A 120 11.78 19.87 -8.56
N PRO A 121 10.74 19.52 -7.76
CA PRO A 121 9.35 19.84 -8.07
C PRO A 121 9.01 21.31 -7.79
N PRO A 122 8.13 21.95 -8.57
CA PRO A 122 7.69 23.33 -8.35
C PRO A 122 6.88 23.49 -7.06
N ALA A 123 6.96 24.68 -6.47
CA ALA A 123 6.21 25.10 -5.28
C ALA A 123 4.77 25.46 -5.65
N SER A 124 3.80 25.19 -4.78
CA SER A 124 2.47 25.79 -4.90
C SER A 124 1.97 26.24 -3.54
N ALA A 125 1.46 27.47 -3.59
CA ALA A 125 1.11 28.36 -2.50
C ALA A 125 -0.13 27.91 -1.71
N GLU A 126 -0.13 28.27 -0.43
CA GLU A 126 -1.28 28.19 0.46
C GLU A 126 -2.39 29.17 0.05
N THR A 127 -3.65 28.88 0.40
CA THR A 127 -4.37 29.54 1.52
C THR A 127 -5.86 29.15 1.60
N GLY A 128 -6.31 28.89 2.85
CA GLY A 128 -7.63 29.22 3.44
C GLY A 128 -8.88 28.52 2.88
N VAL A 129 -9.77 27.94 3.70
CA VAL A 129 -10.64 28.69 4.64
C VAL A 129 -11.06 27.81 5.83
N ALA A 130 -11.39 28.53 6.91
CA ALA A 130 -11.56 28.18 8.30
C ALA A 130 -12.80 27.35 8.69
N ALA A 131 -12.86 27.07 10.00
CA ALA A 131 -13.69 26.12 10.73
C ALA A 131 -15.06 26.64 11.23
N SER A 132 -15.92 25.65 11.55
CA SER A 132 -16.92 25.59 12.65
C SER A 132 -18.25 26.38 12.54
N PRO A 133 -19.31 26.10 13.36
CA PRO A 133 -19.50 25.04 14.40
C PRO A 133 -20.89 24.31 14.43
N ASP A 134 -20.97 23.36 15.38
CA ASP A 134 -22.08 23.05 16.32
C ASP A 134 -23.26 22.09 16.05
N HIS A 135 -23.26 21.03 16.88
CA HIS A 135 -24.29 20.51 17.79
C HIS A 135 -25.75 20.35 17.35
N GLY A 136 -26.21 19.09 17.40
CA GLY A 136 -27.61 18.71 17.49
C GLY A 136 -27.77 17.32 18.14
N ILE A 137 -28.03 17.31 19.45
CA ILE A 137 -28.40 16.13 20.24
C ILE A 137 -29.84 15.74 19.90
N GLY A 138 -30.12 14.44 19.74
CA GLY A 138 -31.47 13.91 19.56
C GLY A 138 -31.56 12.42 19.92
N THR A 139 -31.91 12.15 21.17
CA THR A 139 -32.38 10.87 21.70
C THR A 139 -33.78 10.53 21.21
N VAL A 140 -34.05 9.28 20.80
CA VAL A 140 -35.31 8.56 21.09
C VAL A 140 -35.09 7.04 21.01
N ASP A 141 -35.19 6.43 22.19
CA ASP A 141 -36.06 5.33 22.60
C ASP A 141 -36.20 3.99 21.84
N SER A 142 -36.65 3.05 22.65
CA SER A 142 -36.46 1.62 22.69
C SER A 142 -37.59 0.80 22.02
N GLY A 143 -37.27 -0.44 21.63
CA GLY A 143 -38.25 -1.40 21.09
C GLY A 143 -37.71 -2.82 21.05
N THR A 144 -38.06 -3.60 22.08
CA THR A 144 -37.83 -5.04 22.25
C THR A 144 -38.82 -5.92 21.48
N ALA A 145 -38.33 -7.00 20.85
CA ALA A 145 -38.93 -8.34 20.66
C ALA A 145 -38.11 -9.05 19.55
N GLY A 146 -37.76 -10.33 19.51
CA GLY A 146 -38.30 -11.53 20.15
C GLY A 146 -38.25 -12.66 19.10
N ILE A 147 -37.30 -13.58 19.27
CA ILE A 147 -37.32 -15.04 18.99
C ILE A 147 -38.01 -15.54 17.69
N GLY A 148 -37.27 -16.32 16.89
CA GLY A 148 -37.87 -17.29 15.95
C GLY A 148 -36.92 -17.95 14.95
N ALA A 149 -36.32 -19.09 15.31
CA ALA A 149 -35.85 -20.10 14.35
C ALA A 149 -37.05 -20.96 13.89
N PRO A 150 -37.01 -21.57 12.69
CA PRO A 150 -36.89 -23.04 12.66
C PRO A 150 -36.21 -23.68 11.42
N THR A 151 -35.46 -24.75 11.71
CA THR A 151 -35.32 -26.08 11.07
C THR A 151 -35.29 -26.35 9.54
N LYS A 152 -34.19 -27.05 9.15
CA LYS A 152 -34.04 -28.32 8.39
C LYS A 152 -34.79 -28.54 7.06
N ARG A 153 -34.04 -28.77 5.97
CA ARG A 153 -33.86 -30.06 5.23
C ARG A 153 -33.26 -29.84 3.83
N GLY A 154 -32.44 -30.79 3.36
CA GLY A 154 -32.17 -30.94 1.92
C GLY A 154 -30.86 -31.64 1.59
N CYS A 155 -30.89 -32.98 1.46
CA CYS A 155 -29.90 -33.74 0.69
C CYS A 155 -29.89 -33.29 -0.77
N ALA A 156 -28.71 -33.22 -1.39
CA ALA A 156 -28.51 -33.72 -2.75
C ALA A 156 -27.01 -33.83 -3.05
N GLN A 157 -26.58 -35.07 -3.27
CA GLN A 157 -25.37 -35.44 -3.97
C GLN A 157 -25.47 -34.96 -5.43
N ALA A 158 -24.43 -34.31 -5.96
CA ALA A 158 -24.21 -34.23 -7.40
C ALA A 158 -22.72 -34.40 -7.69
N ALA A 159 -22.41 -35.49 -8.38
CA ALA A 159 -21.10 -35.76 -8.94
C ALA A 159 -20.82 -34.79 -10.09
N ALA A 160 -19.61 -34.23 -10.11
CA ALA A 160 -19.00 -33.71 -11.33
C ALA A 160 -17.50 -34.01 -11.28
N THR A 161 -17.11 -35.01 -12.05
CA THR A 161 -15.76 -35.14 -12.60
C THR A 161 -15.36 -33.81 -13.24
N SER A 162 -14.25 -33.23 -12.80
CA SER A 162 -13.57 -32.17 -13.55
C SER A 162 -12.07 -32.33 -13.41
N VAL A 163 -11.44 -32.07 -14.55
CA VAL A 163 -10.08 -32.37 -14.94
C VAL A 163 -9.10 -31.79 -13.94
N ALA A 164 -8.09 -32.58 -13.59
CA ALA A 164 -6.93 -32.12 -12.86
C ALA A 164 -6.24 -31.01 -13.67
N ASP A 165 -6.59 -29.78 -13.37
CA ASP A 165 -5.81 -28.61 -13.79
C ASP A 165 -4.54 -28.62 -12.94
N ARG A 166 -3.50 -29.27 -13.47
CA ARG A 166 -2.18 -29.26 -12.86
C ARG A 166 -1.60 -27.88 -13.11
N ALA A 167 -1.84 -26.97 -12.16
CA ALA A 167 -1.04 -25.78 -12.00
C ALA A 167 0.44 -26.17 -12.12
N ALA A 168 1.13 -25.59 -13.11
CA ALA A 168 2.55 -25.81 -13.32
C ALA A 168 3.32 -25.52 -12.02
N PRO A 169 4.38 -26.28 -11.70
CA PRO A 169 5.13 -26.09 -10.46
C PRO A 169 5.64 -24.65 -10.38
N GLU A 170 5.37 -24.00 -9.25
CA GLU A 170 5.67 -22.61 -8.89
C GLU A 170 7.15 -22.18 -9.05
N ARG A 171 8.04 -23.10 -9.43
CA ARG A 171 9.49 -22.94 -9.51
C ARG A 171 10.02 -22.28 -10.79
N ASP A 172 9.19 -22.15 -11.83
CA ASP A 172 9.61 -21.64 -13.15
C ASP A 172 9.02 -20.28 -13.53
N ARG A 173 8.36 -19.58 -12.58
CA ARG A 173 7.84 -18.24 -12.83
C ARG A 173 9.00 -17.22 -12.87
N PRO A 174 9.11 -16.39 -13.92
CA PRO A 174 10.14 -15.35 -13.97
C PRO A 174 9.91 -14.36 -12.82
N VAL A 175 10.95 -14.17 -12.01
CA VAL A 175 10.97 -13.12 -10.99
C VAL A 175 10.95 -11.78 -11.72
N VAL A 176 9.85 -11.04 -11.62
CA VAL A 176 9.77 -9.68 -12.16
C VAL A 176 10.79 -8.83 -11.39
N ASP A 177 11.75 -8.22 -12.09
CA ASP A 177 12.72 -7.32 -11.46
C ASP A 177 12.05 -6.02 -10.98
N LEU A 178 12.73 -5.29 -10.08
CA LEU A 178 12.18 -4.09 -9.45
C LEU A 178 11.81 -3.04 -10.50
N ALA A 179 12.67 -2.84 -11.49
CA ALA A 179 12.48 -1.82 -12.53
C ALA A 179 11.22 -2.09 -13.36
N THR A 180 10.99 -3.35 -13.74
CA THR A 180 9.79 -3.79 -14.47
C THR A 180 8.55 -3.62 -13.60
N TYR A 181 8.62 -3.99 -12.31
CA TYR A 181 7.51 -3.82 -11.38
C TYR A 181 7.15 -2.34 -11.17
N CYS A 182 8.14 -1.47 -10.96
CA CYS A 182 7.95 -0.02 -10.82
C CYS A 182 7.35 0.58 -12.08
N THR A 183 7.86 0.22 -13.27
CA THR A 183 7.34 0.67 -14.56
C THR A 183 5.86 0.29 -14.73
N ALA A 184 5.50 -0.96 -14.44
CA ALA A 184 4.11 -1.42 -14.51
C ALA A 184 3.23 -0.69 -13.47
N THR A 185 3.77 -0.41 -12.28
CA THR A 185 3.07 0.34 -11.23
C THR A 185 2.79 1.78 -11.67
N TYR A 186 3.73 2.44 -12.33
CA TYR A 186 3.53 3.78 -12.89
C TYR A 186 2.53 3.81 -14.04
N ALA A 187 2.51 2.77 -14.88
CA ALA A 187 1.52 2.64 -15.94
C ALA A 187 0.08 2.64 -15.39
N LEU A 188 -0.17 2.06 -14.20
CA LEU A 188 -1.48 2.11 -13.55
C LEU A 188 -1.98 3.54 -13.31
N PHE A 189 -1.09 4.48 -12.99
CA PHE A 189 -1.49 5.88 -12.83
C PHE A 189 -1.93 6.50 -14.15
N ALA A 190 -1.24 6.20 -15.25
CA ALA A 190 -1.58 6.70 -16.58
C ALA A 190 -2.89 6.07 -17.09
N ASP A 191 -3.02 4.75 -16.99
CA ASP A 191 -4.17 3.98 -17.49
C ASP A 191 -5.47 4.33 -16.74
N HIS A 192 -5.35 4.79 -15.49
CA HIS A 192 -6.48 5.13 -14.63
C HIS A 192 -6.46 6.59 -14.16
N ALA A 193 -5.88 7.51 -14.95
CA ALA A 193 -5.73 8.92 -14.58
C ALA A 193 -7.03 9.60 -14.11
N ALA A 194 -8.17 9.23 -14.71
CA ALA A 194 -9.49 9.76 -14.36
C ALA A 194 -9.99 9.33 -12.96
N LEU A 195 -9.43 8.27 -12.39
CA LEU A 195 -9.77 7.78 -11.05
C LEU A 195 -8.86 8.34 -9.96
N LEU A 196 -7.77 9.03 -10.34
CA LEU A 196 -6.79 9.53 -9.39
C LEU A 196 -7.34 10.73 -8.60
N PRO A 197 -7.13 10.79 -7.28
CA PRO A 197 -7.37 11.99 -6.51
C PRO A 197 -6.53 13.14 -7.06
N PRO A 198 -7.02 14.39 -7.09
CA PRO A 198 -6.36 15.50 -7.80
C PRO A 198 -4.88 15.65 -7.45
N ARG A 199 -4.55 15.58 -6.16
CA ARG A 199 -3.15 15.68 -5.69
C ARG A 199 -2.27 14.53 -6.18
N LEU A 200 -2.81 13.31 -6.28
CA LEU A 200 -2.05 12.17 -6.81
C LEU A 200 -1.87 12.31 -8.32
N ALA A 201 -2.88 12.80 -9.05
CA ALA A 201 -2.79 13.05 -10.48
C ALA A 201 -1.68 14.07 -10.83
N GLU A 202 -1.46 15.07 -9.97
CA GLU A 202 -0.38 16.06 -10.14
C GLU A 202 1.02 15.46 -9.94
N VAL A 203 1.19 14.58 -8.94
CA VAL A 203 2.52 14.05 -8.58
C VAL A 203 2.87 12.77 -9.31
N ALA A 204 1.90 11.98 -9.77
CA ALA A 204 2.14 10.69 -10.42
C ALA A 204 3.08 10.77 -11.64
N PRO A 205 2.97 11.78 -12.55
CA PRO A 205 3.92 11.93 -13.65
C PRO A 205 5.36 12.18 -13.17
N LEU A 206 5.53 12.94 -12.09
CA LEU A 206 6.84 13.22 -11.49
C LEU A 206 7.42 11.98 -10.80
N MET A 207 6.57 11.18 -10.16
CA MET A 207 6.97 9.91 -9.54
C MET A 207 7.56 8.97 -10.60
N ALA A 208 6.90 8.86 -11.75
CA ALA A 208 7.33 8.02 -12.86
C ALA A 208 8.60 8.55 -13.54
N ALA A 209 8.65 9.86 -13.83
CA ALA A 209 9.79 10.48 -14.51
C ALA A 209 11.10 10.39 -13.73
N HIS A 210 11.03 10.27 -12.39
CA HIS A 210 12.19 10.19 -11.51
C HIS A 210 12.29 8.86 -10.76
N ASP A 211 11.55 7.84 -11.18
CA ASP A 211 11.53 6.49 -10.59
C ASP A 211 11.61 6.49 -9.06
N TRP A 212 10.67 7.16 -8.39
CA TRP A 212 10.68 7.27 -6.93
C TRP A 212 10.64 5.90 -6.23
N LEU A 213 9.93 4.92 -6.78
CA LEU A 213 9.73 3.59 -6.19
C LEU A 213 10.99 2.75 -6.32
N GLY A 214 11.62 2.73 -7.50
CA GLY A 214 12.90 2.04 -7.68
C GLY A 214 14.02 2.70 -6.88
N SER A 215 14.02 4.03 -6.81
CA SER A 215 15.00 4.82 -6.06
C SER A 215 14.94 4.61 -4.55
N TYR A 216 13.88 4.00 -4.00
CA TYR A 216 13.83 3.61 -2.59
C TYR A 216 14.92 2.59 -2.22
N ALA A 217 15.51 1.87 -3.19
CA ALA A 217 16.66 1.00 -2.94
C ALA A 217 17.87 1.76 -2.36
N GLU A 218 17.95 3.08 -2.54
CA GLU A 218 19.03 3.93 -2.05
C GLU A 218 18.65 4.64 -0.74
N ALA A 219 19.42 4.44 0.33
CA ALA A 219 19.14 5.05 1.64
C ALA A 219 19.17 6.60 1.59
N ALA A 220 20.00 7.17 0.72
CA ALA A 220 20.05 8.62 0.50
C ALA A 220 18.73 9.17 -0.06
N THR A 221 18.03 8.41 -0.92
CA THR A 221 16.70 8.78 -1.43
C THR A 221 15.68 8.84 -0.30
N ILE A 222 15.77 7.93 0.67
CA ILE A 222 14.89 7.90 1.84
C ILE A 222 15.10 9.14 2.71
N ALA A 223 16.36 9.47 3.01
CA ALA A 223 16.69 10.68 3.75
C ALA A 223 16.11 11.93 3.07
N LEU A 224 16.30 12.04 1.75
CA LEU A 224 15.76 13.16 0.98
C LEU A 224 14.22 13.18 0.93
N ALA A 225 13.57 12.02 0.86
CA ALA A 225 12.12 11.92 0.91
C ALA A 225 11.56 12.42 2.25
N LEU A 226 12.22 12.05 3.37
CA LEU A 226 11.87 12.53 4.71
C LEU A 226 12.01 14.05 4.83
N ASP A 227 13.13 14.62 4.35
CA ASP A 227 13.37 16.07 4.34
C ASP A 227 12.31 16.83 3.53
N ARG A 228 11.97 16.31 2.35
CA ARG A 228 10.94 16.90 1.50
C ARG A 228 9.56 16.82 2.12
N MET A 229 9.21 15.70 2.76
CA MET A 229 7.96 15.59 3.50
C MET A 229 7.91 16.58 4.66
N ALA A 230 9.00 16.73 5.41
CA ALA A 230 9.09 17.70 6.51
C ALA A 230 8.80 19.12 6.03
N ALA A 231 9.36 19.50 4.86
CA ALA A 231 9.20 20.83 4.28
C ALA A 231 7.86 21.09 3.58
N ARG A 232 7.19 20.05 3.06
CA ARG A 232 6.05 20.21 2.13
C ARG A 232 4.73 19.61 2.60
N ARG A 233 4.74 18.67 3.55
CA ARG A 233 3.54 17.95 4.00
C ARG A 233 2.92 18.56 5.26
N PHE A 234 3.74 19.22 6.09
CA PHE A 234 3.31 19.71 7.39
C PHE A 234 3.32 21.22 7.43
N SER A 235 2.20 21.80 7.88
CA SER A 235 2.07 23.25 8.10
C SER A 235 2.75 23.73 9.39
N ARG A 236 3.24 22.80 10.23
CA ARG A 236 3.99 23.10 11.45
C ARG A 236 5.37 22.46 11.39
N PRO A 237 6.37 23.03 12.08
CA PRO A 237 7.69 22.43 12.20
C PRO A 237 7.59 20.98 12.70
N THR A 238 8.33 20.08 12.06
CA THR A 238 8.36 18.66 12.43
C THR A 238 9.79 18.20 12.63
N PRO A 239 10.02 17.23 13.53
CA PRO A 239 11.32 16.58 13.68
C PRO A 239 11.49 15.49 12.61
N LEU A 240 10.93 15.65 11.40
CA LEU A 240 11.08 14.66 10.33
C LEU A 240 12.34 14.93 9.48
N ALA A 241 12.71 16.20 9.33
CA ALA A 241 13.93 16.60 8.61
C ALA A 241 15.19 16.05 9.30
N GLY A 242 16.11 15.51 8.52
CA GLY A 242 17.30 14.78 8.98
C GLY A 242 17.00 13.38 9.50
N GLY A 243 15.75 12.90 9.43
CA GLY A 243 15.35 11.60 9.97
C GLY A 243 16.00 10.40 9.29
N GLY A 244 16.62 10.59 8.12
CA GLY A 244 17.39 9.54 7.46
C GLY A 244 18.56 9.01 8.30
N ILE A 245 19.07 9.79 9.26
CA ILE A 245 20.14 9.34 10.16
C ILE A 245 19.71 8.14 11.02
N GLU A 246 18.45 8.10 11.46
CA GLU A 246 17.94 7.01 12.29
C GLU A 246 18.06 5.66 11.57
N LEU A 247 17.80 5.63 10.26
CA LEU A 247 17.95 4.42 9.44
C LEU A 247 19.39 3.94 9.43
N LEU A 248 20.37 4.84 9.36
CA LEU A 248 21.78 4.49 9.28
C LEU A 248 22.33 4.07 10.65
N ASP A 249 21.86 4.69 11.72
CA ASP A 249 22.33 4.45 13.08
C ASP A 249 21.96 3.04 13.60
N ASP A 250 20.83 2.47 13.18
CA ASP A 250 20.40 1.10 13.53
C ASP A 250 19.87 0.31 12.31
N TYR A 251 20.61 0.37 11.21
CA TYR A 251 20.21 -0.24 9.93
C TYR A 251 19.86 -1.73 10.07
N ASP A 252 20.71 -2.50 10.75
CA ASP A 252 20.51 -3.94 10.95
C ASP A 252 19.31 -4.27 11.82
N GLY A 253 19.05 -3.44 12.85
CA GLY A 253 17.87 -3.57 13.70
C GLY A 253 16.58 -3.37 12.92
N PHE A 254 16.49 -2.28 12.15
CA PHE A 254 15.34 -2.05 11.27
C PHE A 254 15.20 -3.13 10.19
N ALA A 255 16.32 -3.61 9.61
CA ALA A 255 16.30 -4.67 8.61
C ALA A 255 15.76 -6.00 9.18
N ALA A 256 16.13 -6.35 10.41
CA ALA A 256 15.64 -7.54 11.09
C ALA A 256 14.13 -7.44 11.38
N ASP A 257 13.69 -6.30 11.89
CA ASP A 257 12.28 -6.06 12.19
C ASP A 257 11.42 -6.03 10.91
N PHE A 258 11.95 -5.44 9.83
CA PHE A 258 11.32 -5.50 8.50
C PHE A 258 11.16 -6.94 8.02
N ARG A 259 12.20 -7.78 8.14
CA ARG A 259 12.10 -9.18 7.70
C ARG A 259 11.03 -9.96 8.44
N ALA A 260 10.93 -9.75 9.76
CA ALA A 260 9.89 -10.36 10.58
C ALA A 260 8.49 -9.85 10.20
N PHE A 261 8.33 -8.53 10.04
CA PHE A 261 7.04 -7.93 9.67
C PHE A 261 6.56 -8.32 8.27
N PHE A 262 7.43 -8.25 7.26
CA PHE A 262 6.98 -8.28 5.87
C PHE A 262 6.52 -9.67 5.44
N ALA A 263 7.13 -10.74 5.97
CA ALA A 263 6.65 -12.10 5.79
C ALA A 263 5.22 -12.28 6.31
N ASP A 264 4.97 -11.80 7.54
CA ASP A 264 3.64 -11.91 8.16
C ASP A 264 2.61 -10.99 7.46
N ALA A 265 3.05 -9.82 6.96
CA ALA A 265 2.20 -8.90 6.20
C ALA A 265 1.76 -9.50 4.85
N LEU A 266 2.65 -10.22 4.14
CA LEU A 266 2.31 -10.95 2.91
C LEU A 266 1.21 -11.99 3.17
N ASP A 267 1.36 -12.76 4.26
CA ASP A 267 0.39 -13.75 4.69
C ASP A 267 -0.95 -13.12 5.07
N PHE A 268 -0.91 -12.05 5.87
CA PHE A 268 -2.08 -11.28 6.24
C PHE A 268 -2.85 -10.78 5.02
N ALA A 269 -2.15 -10.14 4.07
CA ALA A 269 -2.78 -9.56 2.88
C ALA A 269 -3.38 -10.64 1.97
N ARG A 270 -2.70 -11.79 1.80
CA ARG A 270 -3.23 -12.95 1.08
C ARG A 270 -4.53 -13.46 1.73
N GLN A 271 -4.52 -13.67 3.05
CA GLN A 271 -5.70 -14.14 3.78
C GLN A 271 -6.84 -13.13 3.73
N TRP A 272 -6.53 -11.83 3.80
CA TRP A 272 -7.51 -10.76 3.66
C TRP A 272 -8.22 -10.85 2.31
N ARG A 273 -7.46 -10.95 1.20
CA ARG A 273 -8.04 -11.10 -0.14
C ARG A 273 -8.90 -12.36 -0.26
N GLN A 274 -8.46 -13.47 0.32
CA GLN A 274 -9.24 -14.72 0.32
C GLN A 274 -10.59 -14.56 1.03
N ARG A 275 -10.62 -13.92 2.21
CA ARG A 275 -11.86 -13.68 2.95
C ARG A 275 -12.85 -12.78 2.20
N GLU A 276 -12.33 -11.83 1.44
CA GLU A 276 -13.12 -10.92 0.61
C GLU A 276 -13.52 -11.52 -0.76
N GLY A 277 -13.18 -12.79 -1.03
CA GLY A 277 -13.48 -13.44 -2.31
C GLY A 277 -12.65 -12.91 -3.49
N LEU A 278 -11.47 -12.34 -3.22
CA LEU A 278 -10.57 -11.72 -4.19
C LEU A 278 -9.35 -12.59 -4.52
N ALA A 279 -9.38 -13.87 -4.14
CA ALA A 279 -8.29 -14.80 -4.43
C ALA A 279 -8.13 -15.00 -5.95
N GLU A 280 -6.90 -15.23 -6.39
CA GLU A 280 -6.61 -15.52 -7.80
C GLU A 280 -7.28 -16.82 -8.24
N GLY A 281 -8.00 -16.77 -9.36
CA GLY A 281 -8.50 -17.96 -10.07
C GLY A 281 -9.92 -18.43 -9.72
N GLY A 282 -10.82 -17.56 -9.27
CA GLY A 282 -12.25 -17.89 -9.16
C GLY A 282 -13.06 -17.39 -10.35
N GLU A 283 -13.27 -18.24 -11.35
CA GLU A 283 -14.55 -18.28 -12.09
C GLU A 283 -15.60 -19.05 -11.28
#